data_AF-A0A2J7W4A8-F1
#
_entry.id   AF-A0A2J7W4A8-F1
#
_cell.length_a   1.000
_cell.length_b   1.000
_cell.length_c   1.000
_cell.angle_alpha   90.00
_cell.angle_beta   90.00
_cell.angle_gamma   90.00
#
_symmetry.space_group_name_H-M   'P 1'
#
loop_
_entity.id
_entity.type
_entity.pdbx_description
1 polymer ?
#
loop_
_entity_poly.entity_id
_entity_poly.type
_entity_poly.pdbx_seq_one_letter_code
_entity_poly.pdbx_strand_id
1 'polypeptide(L)' 'MRLRALVVLLLLANLLYFAWARGGLALFGTVPARLSQREPERLGQQIRPQLLQIRRDESPAPASPRP' A
#
# COMPACT_ATOMS: atom_id res chain seq x y z
N MET A 1 -22.58 -41.33 -1.87
CA MET A 1 -21.39 -40.85 -2.61
C MET A 1 -21.46 -39.39 -3.07
N ARG A 2 -22.64 -38.85 -3.42
CA ARG A 2 -22.82 -37.44 -3.86
C ARG A 2 -22.29 -36.39 -2.86
N LEU A 3 -22.54 -36.58 -1.56
CA LEU A 3 -22.04 -35.68 -0.51
C LEU A 3 -20.52 -35.59 -0.44
N ARG A 4 -19.80 -36.71 -0.60
CA ARG A 4 -18.33 -36.71 -0.57
C ARG A 4 -17.75 -35.93 -1.75
N ALA A 5 -18.30 -36.14 -2.94
CA ALA A 5 -17.90 -35.38 -4.13
C ALA A 5 -18.18 -33.87 -3.96
N LEU A 6 -19.32 -33.51 -3.36
CA LEU A 6 -19.70 -32.13 -3.11
C LEU A 6 -18.78 -31.47 -2.07
N VAL A 7 -18.39 -32.19 -1.01
CA VAL A 7 -17.40 -31.72 -0.02
C VAL A 7 -16.04 -31.51 -0.67
N VAL A 8 -15.56 -32.46 -1.49
CA VAL A 8 -14.28 -32.33 -2.21
C VAL A 8 -14.30 -31.13 -3.16
N LEU A 9 -15.39 -30.95 -3.89
CA LEU A 9 -15.57 -29.79 -4.77
C LEU A 9 -15.54 -28.47 -3.98
N LEU A 10 -16.21 -28.43 -2.83
CA LEU A 10 -16.25 -27.24 -1.98
C LEU A 10 -14.86 -26.91 -1.41
N LEU A 11 -14.09 -27.93 -1.00
CA LEU A 11 -12.71 -27.75 -0.55
C LEU A 11 -11.82 -27.21 -1.66
N LEU A 12 -11.91 -27.76 -2.88
CA LEU A 12 -11.16 -27.26 -4.04
C LEU A 12 -11.50 -25.81 -4.37
N ALA A 13 -12.78 -25.46 -4.37
CA ALA A 13 -13.22 -24.08 -4.58
C ALA A 13 -12.67 -23.14 -3.50
N ASN A 14 -12.64 -23.58 -2.24
CA ASN A 14 -12.11 -22.79 -1.13
C ASN A 14 -10.59 -22.59 -1.23
N LEU A 15 -9.84 -23.64 -1.56
CA LEU A 15 -8.39 -23.58 -1.81
C LEU A 15 -8.05 -22.63 -2.96
N LEU A 16 -8.81 -22.71 -4.06
CA LEU A 16 -8.62 -21.81 -5.20
C LEU A 16 -8.90 -20.36 -4.83
N TYR A 17 -10.00 -20.11 -4.09
CA TYR A 17 -10.33 -18.78 -3.58
C TYR A 17 -9.25 -18.26 -2.63
N PHE A 18 -8.73 -19.10 -1.72
CA PHE A 18 -7.67 -18.73 -0.79
C PHE A 18 -6.38 -18.34 -1.52
N ALA A 19 -5.96 -19.13 -2.53
CA ALA A 19 -4.80 -18.81 -3.35
C ALA A 19 -4.97 -17.50 -4.13
N TRP A 20 -6.17 -17.28 -4.69
CA TRP A 20 -6.50 -16.02 -5.36
C TRP A 20 -6.48 -14.81 -4.39
N ALA A 21 -7.12 -14.94 -3.23
CA ALA A 21 -7.21 -13.88 -2.22
C ALA A 21 -5.86 -13.57 -1.56
N ARG A 22 -4.91 -14.51 -1.53
CA ARG A 22 -3.54 -14.26 -1.05
C ARG A 22 -2.65 -13.61 -2.10
N GLY A 23 -3.14 -13.38 -3.31
CA GLY A 23 -2.36 -12.84 -4.41
C GLY A 23 -1.49 -13.88 -5.11
N GLY A 24 -1.75 -15.18 -4.95
CA GLY A 24 -1.07 -16.23 -5.72
C GLY A 24 -1.30 -16.12 -7.22
N LEU A 25 -2.36 -15.43 -7.63
CA LEU A 25 -2.64 -15.07 -9.03
C LEU A 25 -2.13 -13.68 -9.43
N ALA A 26 -1.23 -13.07 -8.64
CA ALA A 26 -0.57 -11.80 -8.97
C ALA A 26 0.16 -11.83 -10.32
N LEU A 27 0.77 -12.97 -10.66
CA LEU A 27 1.42 -13.19 -11.95
C LEU A 27 0.47 -13.08 -13.15
N PHE A 28 -0.83 -13.32 -12.95
CA PHE A 28 -1.84 -13.26 -14.01
C PHE A 28 -2.55 -11.90 -14.07
N GLY A 29 -2.14 -10.91 -13.25
CA GLY A 29 -2.74 -9.57 -13.25
C GLY A 29 -4.18 -9.50 -12.72
N THR A 30 -4.73 -10.60 -12.21
CA THR A 30 -6.12 -10.72 -11.73
C THR A 30 -6.25 -10.47 -10.23
N VAL A 31 -5.28 -9.80 -9.60
CA VAL A 31 -5.36 -9.47 -8.19
C VAL A 31 -6.29 -8.27 -7.99
N PRO A 32 -7.31 -8.38 -7.14
CA PRO A 32 -8.10 -7.23 -6.72
C PRO A 32 -7.15 -6.15 -6.18
N ALA A 33 -7.16 -4.96 -6.79
CA ALA A 33 -6.41 -3.79 -6.31
C ALA A 33 -6.63 -3.52 -4.80
N ARG A 34 -7.77 -3.97 -4.25
CA ARG A 34 -8.12 -3.91 -2.82
C ARG A 34 -7.23 -4.76 -1.89
N LEU A 35 -6.59 -5.83 -2.36
CA LEU A 35 -5.69 -6.65 -1.53
C LEU A 35 -4.29 -6.06 -1.39
N SER A 36 -3.87 -5.25 -2.36
CA SER A 36 -2.63 -4.46 -2.30
C SER A 36 -2.78 -3.20 -1.46
N GLN A 37 -4.01 -2.81 -1.14
CA GLN A 37 -4.35 -1.55 -0.49
C GLN A 37 -4.75 -1.77 0.97
N ARG A 38 -3.79 -2.17 1.81
CA ARG A 38 -3.89 -1.94 3.25
C ARG A 38 -3.37 -0.53 3.53
N GLU A 39 -4.29 0.37 3.85
CA GLU A 39 -4.08 1.75 4.35
C GLU A 39 -3.57 2.86 3.40
N PRO A 40 -4.37 3.35 2.43
CA PRO A 40 -4.24 4.69 1.87
C PRO A 40 -4.70 5.81 2.84
N GLU A 41 -5.42 5.45 3.92
CA GLU A 41 -5.91 6.36 4.97
C GLU A 41 -4.81 7.19 5.65
N ARG A 42 -3.55 6.80 5.51
CA ARG A 42 -2.40 7.62 5.93
C ARG A 42 -2.29 8.94 5.17
N LEU A 43 -2.89 9.07 3.98
CA LEU A 43 -2.93 10.32 3.22
C LEU A 43 -3.85 11.36 3.85
N GLY A 44 -5.00 10.93 4.41
CA GLY A 44 -5.94 11.82 5.08
C GLY A 44 -5.43 12.35 6.43
N GLN A 45 -4.52 11.62 7.06
CA GLN A 45 -3.88 11.99 8.33
C GLN A 45 -2.49 12.64 8.15
N GLN A 46 -2.07 13.00 6.92
CA GLN A 46 -0.83 13.75 6.75
C GLN A 46 -1.01 15.15 7.37
N ILE A 47 -0.48 15.28 8.58
CA ILE A 47 -0.42 16.49 9.40
C ILE A 47 0.07 17.64 8.51
N ARG A 48 -0.79 18.64 8.31
CA ARG A 48 -0.61 19.86 7.49
C ARG A 48 0.86 20.28 7.34
N PRO A 49 1.57 19.78 6.29
CA PRO A 49 2.99 20.08 6.13
C PRO A 49 3.24 21.58 5.89
N GLN A 50 2.21 22.33 5.55
CA GLN A 50 2.25 23.78 5.32
C GLN A 50 2.54 24.60 6.59
N LEU A 51 2.40 24.00 7.78
CA LEU A 51 2.78 24.63 9.05
C LEU A 51 4.27 24.43 9.38
N LEU A 52 4.99 23.59 8.62
CA LEU A 52 6.40 23.33 8.83
C LEU A 52 7.23 24.46 8.16
N GLN A 53 7.82 25.34 8.97
CA GLN A 53 8.75 26.36 8.47
C GLN A 53 10.19 25.86 8.58
N ILE A 54 10.84 25.65 7.44
CA ILE A 54 12.25 25.26 7.37
C ILE A 54 13.09 26.53 7.61
N ARG A 55 13.65 26.66 8.81
CA ARG A 55 14.61 27.72 9.14
C ARG A 55 16.00 27.25 8.72
N ARG A 56 16.65 28.01 7.83
CA ARG A 56 18.10 27.90 7.68
C ARG A 56 18.73 28.49 8.93
N ASP A 57 19.57 27.74 9.61
CA ASP A 57 20.54 28.37 10.49
C ASP A 57 21.42 29.28 9.63
N GLU A 58 21.40 30.56 9.97
CA GLU A 58 22.18 31.58 9.30
C GLU A 58 23.64 31.38 9.69
N SER A 59 24.40 30.66 8.86
CA SER A 59 25.85 30.75 8.90
C SER A 59 26.22 32.07 8.20
N PRO A 60 26.78 33.07 8.91
CA PRO A 60 27.00 34.39 8.35
C PRO A 60 28.12 34.33 7.31
N ALA A 61 27.82 34.66 6.06
CA ALA A 61 28.82 34.81 5.00
C ALA A 61 29.17 36.30 4.83
N PRO A 62 30.47 36.65 4.70
CA PRO A 62 30.98 37.99 4.97
C PRO A 62 30.59 39.02 3.89
N ALA A 63 30.35 40.26 4.34
CA ALA A 63 30.02 41.39 3.48
C ALA A 63 31.20 41.74 2.56
N SER A 64 31.01 41.64 1.25
CA SER A 64 31.96 42.13 0.26
C SER A 64 31.74 43.64 0.01
N PRO A 65 32.76 44.50 0.19
CA PRO A 65 32.64 45.93 -0.06
C PRO A 65 32.60 46.22 -1.56
N ARG A 66 31.63 47.03 -2.01
CA ARG A 66 31.57 47.51 -3.41
C ARG A 66 32.47 48.75 -3.59
N PRO A 67 33.23 48.86 -4.69
CA PRO A 67 33.94 50.09 -5.08
C PRO A 67 32.97 51.18 -5.58
#